data_AF-A0A1E7HFX4-F1
#
_entry.id   AF-A0A1E7HFX4-F1
#
_cell.length_a   1.000
_cell.length_b   1.000
_cell.length_c   1.000
_cell.angle_alpha   90.00
_cell.angle_beta   90.00
_cell.angle_gamma   90.00
#
_symmetry.space_group_name_H-M   'P 1'
#
loop_
_entity.id
_entity.type
_entity.pdbx_description
1 polymer ?
#
loop_
_entity_poly.entity_id
_entity_poly.type
_entity_poly.pdbx_seq_one_letter_code
_entity_poly.pdbx_strand_id
1 'polypeptide(L)'
;MKGFLIYKGWGLKKIHDIELLITEALSFDARFQTYLNLGRELTAFYYEERYPPGPITSYSKEEIEEILGEAEEIIDKLKEGIKR
;
A
#
# COMPACT_ATOMS: atom_id res chain seq x y z
N MET A 1 5.82 3.86 -0.50
CA MET A 1 5.13 4.61 0.57
C MET A 1 6.04 5.16 1.66
N LYS A 2 6.79 4.34 2.41
CA LYS A 2 7.69 4.83 3.49
C LYS A 2 8.61 5.98 3.05
N GLY A 3 9.16 5.92 1.84
CA GLY A 3 9.98 7.02 1.28
C GLY A 3 9.23 8.35 1.17
N PHE A 4 7.98 8.35 0.70
CA PHE A 4 7.12 9.54 0.68
C PHE A 4 6.86 10.07 2.09
N LEU A 5 6.50 9.19 3.03
CA LEU A 5 6.24 9.58 4.41
C LEU A 5 7.48 10.22 5.06
N ILE A 6 8.66 9.60 4.91
CA ILE A 6 9.93 10.15 5.39
C ILE A 6 10.19 11.51 4.76
N TYR A 7 9.97 11.66 3.45
CA TYR A 7 10.11 12.95 2.77
C TYR A 7 9.19 14.03 3.34
N LYS A 8 7.98 13.65 3.80
CA LYS A 8 7.03 14.55 4.47
C LYS A 8 7.29 14.75 5.98
N GLY A 9 8.42 14.25 6.49
CA GLY A 9 8.82 14.42 7.90
C GLY A 9 8.26 13.37 8.86
N TRP A 10 7.68 12.28 8.35
CA TRP A 10 7.22 11.17 9.19
C TRP A 10 8.40 10.44 9.85
N GLY A 11 8.30 10.22 11.17
CA GLY A 11 9.25 9.39 11.91
C GLY A 11 9.13 7.93 11.52
N LEU A 12 10.22 7.34 11.00
CA LEU A 12 10.22 5.97 10.48
C LEU A 12 9.80 4.94 11.54
N LYS A 13 8.65 4.29 11.31
CA LYS A 13 8.18 3.12 12.07
C LYS A 13 8.47 1.82 11.31
N LYS A 14 8.88 0.76 12.02
CA LYS A 14 9.15 -0.58 11.44
C LYS A 14 7.86 -1.41 11.23
N ILE A 15 6.91 -0.86 10.49
CA ILE A 15 5.63 -1.51 10.15
C ILE A 15 5.62 -1.96 8.68
N HIS A 16 4.91 -3.04 8.36
CA HIS A 16 4.69 -3.52 6.98
C HIS A 16 3.22 -3.44 6.56
N ASP A 17 2.36 -3.01 7.48
CA ASP A 17 0.94 -2.76 7.24
C ASP A 17 0.78 -1.61 6.23
N ILE A 18 0.29 -1.96 5.04
CA ILE A 18 0.11 -1.05 3.93
C ILE A 18 -1.12 -0.16 4.18
N GLU A 19 -2.20 -0.67 4.79
CA GLU A 19 -3.36 0.15 5.17
C GLU A 19 -2.94 1.28 6.13
N LEU A 20 -2.16 0.95 7.15
CA LEU A 20 -1.66 1.93 8.11
C LEU A 20 -0.74 2.96 7.45
N LEU A 21 0.14 2.51 6.55
CA LEU A 21 1.01 3.42 5.80
C LEU A 21 0.24 4.35 4.84
N ILE A 22 -0.86 3.88 4.23
CA ILE A 22 -1.76 4.73 3.42
C ILE A 22 -2.47 5.73 4.33
N THR A 23 -2.97 5.26 5.48
CA THR A 23 -3.64 6.11 6.48
C THR A 23 -2.74 7.26 6.95
N GLU A 24 -1.46 6.97 7.22
CA GLU A 24 -0.46 8.00 7.56
C GLU A 24 -0.26 8.98 6.39
N ALA A 25 -0.34 8.52 5.14
CA ALA A 25 -0.22 9.38 3.96
C ALA A 25 -1.42 10.34 3.79
N LEU A 26 -2.62 9.98 4.27
CA LEU A 26 -3.81 10.84 4.24
C LEU A 26 -3.61 12.17 4.96
N SER A 27 -2.76 12.19 5.99
CA SER A 27 -2.42 13.41 6.74
C SER A 27 -1.65 14.43 5.90
N PHE A 28 -1.07 13.99 4.77
CA PHE A 28 -0.29 14.83 3.86
C PHE A 28 -0.99 15.06 2.52
N ASP A 29 -1.80 14.10 2.07
CA ASP A 29 -2.51 14.16 0.80
C ASP A 29 -3.78 13.29 0.82
N ALA A 30 -4.94 13.96 0.78
CA ALA A 30 -6.25 13.30 0.86
C ALA A 30 -6.56 12.39 -0.34
N ARG A 31 -5.83 12.52 -1.47
CA ARG A 31 -6.01 11.66 -2.65
C ARG A 31 -5.74 10.19 -2.34
N PHE A 32 -4.95 9.91 -1.30
CA PHE A 32 -4.66 8.53 -0.91
C PHE A 32 -5.86 7.77 -0.33
N GLN A 33 -6.98 8.45 -0.02
CA GLN A 33 -8.17 7.84 0.57
C GLN A 33 -8.75 6.72 -0.32
N THR A 34 -8.67 6.89 -1.64
CA THR A 34 -9.17 5.91 -2.62
C THR A 34 -8.48 4.56 -2.53
N TYR A 35 -7.24 4.52 -2.01
CA TYR A 35 -6.43 3.30 -2.00
C TYR A 35 -6.49 2.50 -0.68
N LEU A 36 -7.36 2.87 0.28
CA LEU A 36 -7.42 2.16 1.56
C LEU A 36 -7.83 0.69 1.42
N ASN A 37 -8.73 0.37 0.49
CA ASN A 37 -9.15 -1.02 0.25
C ASN A 37 -7.98 -1.85 -0.29
N LEU A 38 -7.27 -1.33 -1.30
CA LEU A 38 -6.05 -1.95 -1.79
C LEU A 38 -4.98 -2.11 -0.69
N GLY A 39 -4.85 -1.12 0.20
CA GLY A 39 -3.95 -1.22 1.35
C GLY A 39 -4.26 -2.41 2.26
N ARG A 40 -5.55 -2.70 2.48
CA ARG A 40 -5.99 -3.88 3.27
C ARG A 40 -5.64 -5.18 2.57
N GLU A 41 -5.91 -5.26 1.27
CA GLU A 41 -5.62 -6.46 0.46
C GLU A 41 -4.12 -6.76 0.43
N LEU A 42 -3.28 -5.77 0.12
CA LEU A 42 -1.82 -5.94 0.11
C LEU A 42 -1.26 -6.28 1.50
N THR A 43 -1.88 -5.76 2.57
CA THR A 43 -1.50 -6.13 3.94
C THR A 43 -1.84 -7.60 4.21
N ALA A 44 -3.01 -8.07 3.77
CA ALA A 44 -3.39 -9.47 3.88
C ALA A 44 -2.40 -10.37 3.12
N PHE A 45 -2.01 -10.00 1.89
CA PHE A 45 -1.03 -10.78 1.09
C PHE A 45 0.28 -10.98 1.87
N TYR A 46 0.80 -9.91 2.49
CA TYR A 46 2.01 -9.98 3.30
C TYR A 46 1.87 -10.93 4.51
N TYR A 47 0.71 -10.91 5.17
CA TYR A 47 0.45 -11.81 6.29
C TYR A 47 0.27 -13.26 5.84
N GLU A 48 -0.45 -13.51 4.74
CA GLU A 48 -0.71 -14.84 4.19
C GLU A 48 0.58 -15.52 3.71
N GLU A 49 1.47 -14.78 3.05
CA GLU A 49 2.79 -15.30 2.63
C GLU A 49 3.62 -15.75 3.85
N ARG A 50 3.52 -15.01 4.96
CA ARG A 50 4.34 -15.23 6.16
C ARG A 50 3.74 -16.25 7.13
N TYR A 51 2.42 -16.31 7.20
CA TYR A 51 1.65 -17.19 8.09
C TYR A 51 0.45 -17.73 7.31
N PRO A 52 0.63 -18.76 6.47
CA PRO A 52 -0.45 -19.31 5.67
C PRO A 52 -1.60 -19.77 6.58
N PRO A 53 -2.79 -19.15 6.53
CA PRO A 53 -3.85 -19.38 7.53
C PRO A 53 -4.64 -20.68 7.28
N GLY A 54 -4.27 -21.48 6.28
CA GLY A 54 -5.04 -22.64 5.83
C GLY A 54 -4.90 -22.80 4.31
N PRO A 55 -5.90 -23.33 3.59
CA PRO A 55 -5.83 -23.43 2.13
C PRO A 55 -5.55 -22.05 1.53
N ILE A 56 -4.62 -22.02 0.58
CA ILE A 56 -4.18 -20.80 -0.10
C ILE A 56 -5.39 -20.14 -0.75
N THR A 57 -5.65 -18.88 -0.41
CA THR A 57 -6.57 -18.01 -1.15
C THR A 57 -6.04 -17.94 -2.59
N SER A 58 -6.68 -18.64 -3.52
CA SER A 58 -6.21 -18.63 -4.92
C SER A 58 -6.74 -17.37 -5.59
N TYR A 59 -5.87 -16.41 -5.84
CA TYR A 59 -6.18 -15.26 -6.70
C TYR A 59 -6.04 -15.69 -8.16
N SER A 60 -6.99 -15.26 -8.99
CA SER A 60 -6.90 -15.37 -10.44
C SER A 60 -5.80 -14.46 -10.99
N LYS A 61 -5.35 -14.74 -12.21
CA LYS A 61 -4.35 -13.91 -12.88
C LYS A 61 -4.90 -12.50 -13.11
N GLU A 62 -6.18 -12.41 -13.45
CA GLU A 62 -6.90 -11.18 -13.73
C GLU A 62 -6.99 -10.30 -12.48
N GLU A 63 -7.35 -10.86 -11.32
CA GLU A 63 -7.36 -10.13 -10.04
C GLU A 63 -5.97 -9.59 -9.68
N ILE A 64 -4.91 -10.38 -9.89
CA ILE A 64 -3.54 -9.93 -9.62
C ILE A 64 -3.10 -8.83 -10.60
N GLU A 65 -3.52 -8.89 -11.86
CA GLU A 65 -3.23 -7.84 -12.85
C GLU A 65 -3.92 -6.51 -12.48
N GLU A 66 -5.17 -6.56 -12.00
CA GLU A 66 -5.90 -5.37 -11.52
C GLU A 66 -5.20 -4.74 -10.30
N ILE A 67 -4.88 -5.56 -9.29
CA ILE A 67 -4.18 -5.12 -8.07
C ILE A 67 -2.81 -4.51 -8.40
N LEU A 68 -2.08 -5.12 -9.33
CA LEU A 68 -0.78 -4.60 -9.78
C LEU A 68 -0.94 -3.23 -10.44
N GLY A 69 -1.94 -3.06 -11.31
CA GLY A 69 -2.22 -1.77 -11.96
C GLY A 69 -2.54 -0.66 -10.95
N GLU A 70 -3.36 -0.94 -9.95
CA GLU A 70 -3.63 0.05 -8.89
C GLU A 70 -2.39 0.34 -8.04
N ALA A 71 -1.55 -0.66 -7.75
CA ALA A 71 -0.30 -0.46 -7.02
C ALA A 71 0.69 0.44 -7.79
N GLU A 72 0.77 0.28 -9.11
CA GLU A 72 1.54 1.17 -9.99
C GLU A 72 1.02 2.60 -9.96
N GLU A 73 -0.31 2.79 -9.96
CA GLU A 73 -0.92 4.12 -9.83
C GLU A 73 -0.52 4.81 -8.51
N ILE A 74 -0.57 4.09 -7.38
CA ILE A 74 -0.10 4.60 -6.09
C ILE A 74 1.36 5.05 -6.18
N ILE A 75 2.23 4.22 -6.78
CA ILE A 75 3.65 4.52 -6.91
C ILE A 75 3.85 5.85 -7.66
N ASP A 76 3.08 6.09 -8.71
CA ASP A 76 3.18 7.33 -9.47
C ASP A 76 2.67 8.54 -8.69
N LYS A 77 1.56 8.41 -7.93
CA LYS A 77 1.11 9.47 -7.01
C LYS A 77 2.12 9.79 -5.92
N LEU A 78 2.78 8.77 -5.37
CA LEU A 78 3.84 8.98 -4.39
C LEU A 78 5.03 9.74 -5.00
N LYS A 79 5.42 9.41 -6.25
CA LYS A 79 6.49 10.13 -6.95
C LYS A 79 6.10 11.58 -7.24
N GLU A 80 4.88 11.85 -7.70
CA GLU A 80 4.36 13.21 -7.89
C GLU A 80 4.52 14.05 -6.61
N GLY A 81 4.17 13.47 -5.45
CA GLY A 81 4.24 14.16 -4.16
C GLY A 81 5.65 14.38 -3.59
N ILE A 82 6.69 13.81 -4.20
CA ILE A 82 8.12 13.96 -3.85
C ILE A 82 8.87 14.85 -4.86
N LYS A 83 8.33 15.07 -6.07
CA LYS A 83 8.98 15.91 -7.08
C LYS A 83 9.19 17.33 -6.54
N ARG A 84 10.44 17.80 -6.63
CA ARG A 84 10.86 19.18 -6.37
C ARG A 84 10.48 20.09 -7.53
#